data_AF-X8DLT4-F1
#
_entry.id   AF-X8DLT4-F1
#
_cell.length_a   1.000
_cell.length_b   1.000
_cell.length_c   1.000
_cell.angle_alpha   90.00
_cell.angle_beta   90.00
_cell.angle_gamma   90.00
#
_symmetry.space_group_name_H-M   'P 1'
#
loop_
_entity.id
_entity.type
_entity.pdbx_description
1 polymer ?
#
loop_
_entity_poly.entity_id
_entity_poly.type
_entity_poly.pdbx_seq_one_letter_code
_entity_poly.pdbx_strand_id
1 'polypeptide(L)'
;MDTALDVLASCELHELAMETVAAAAGIAKPVLYTVFRTRAELVGELLHREHQRGIAQISATLPTDLTTLGPAEAYIASITAFLQAVLANPTRWRLILTVPDSAPAPTATHCVAPVRRSWPKPKT
;
A
#
# COMPACT_ATOMS: atom_id res chain seq x y z
N MET A 1 6.34 15.00 7.46
CA MET A 1 5.60 13.81 7.04
C MET A 1 5.60 13.66 5.52
N ASP A 2 5.18 14.67 4.75
CA ASP A 2 5.29 14.60 3.27
C ASP A 2 6.74 14.41 2.81
N THR A 3 7.68 15.14 3.40
CA THR A 3 9.13 14.92 3.16
C THR A 3 9.58 13.50 3.49
N ALA A 4 9.00 12.84 4.49
CA ALA A 4 9.37 11.47 4.82
C ALA A 4 8.87 10.49 3.75
N LEU A 5 7.69 10.75 3.17
CA LEU A 5 7.18 10.01 2.02
C LEU A 5 8.04 10.28 0.76
N ASP A 6 8.53 11.51 0.57
CA ASP A 6 9.42 11.86 -0.54
C ASP A 6 10.76 11.12 -0.44
N VAL A 7 11.36 11.09 0.76
CA VAL A 7 12.59 10.30 1.01
C VAL A 7 12.33 8.82 0.73
N LEU A 8 11.19 8.29 1.19
CA LEU A 8 10.82 6.90 0.95
C LEU A 8 10.67 6.60 -0.55
N ALA A 9 10.34 7.58 -1.40
CA ALA A 9 10.26 7.36 -2.85
C ALA A 9 11.60 6.95 -3.48
N SER A 10 12.73 7.23 -2.81
CA SER A 10 14.08 6.93 -3.29
C SER A 10 14.76 5.75 -2.57
N CYS A 11 14.11 5.11 -1.61
CA CYS A 11 14.71 3.99 -0.86
C CYS A 11 13.69 2.92 -0.43
N GLU A 12 14.18 1.81 0.11
CA GLU A 12 13.33 0.82 0.77
C GLU A 12 12.98 1.25 2.19
N LEU A 13 11.85 0.74 2.71
CA LEU A 13 11.35 1.16 4.02
C LEU A 13 12.41 0.95 5.10
N HIS A 14 13.11 -0.19 5.12
CA HIS A 14 14.15 -0.49 6.11
C HIS A 14 15.36 0.46 6.04
N GLU A 15 15.59 1.13 4.90
CA GLU A 15 16.69 2.09 4.71
C GLU A 15 16.32 3.51 5.17
N LEU A 16 15.04 3.79 5.44
CA LEU A 16 14.59 5.09 5.90
C LEU A 16 15.24 5.42 7.25
N ALA A 17 16.09 6.45 7.29
CA ALA A 17 16.79 6.89 8.50
C ALA A 17 16.25 8.24 9.01
N MET A 18 16.26 8.42 10.35
CA MET A 18 15.85 9.67 11.00
C MET A 18 16.68 10.86 10.49
N GLU A 19 17.97 10.63 10.27
CA GLU A 19 18.94 11.59 9.77
C GLU A 19 18.61 12.06 8.36
N THR A 20 18.28 11.13 7.47
CA THR A 20 17.91 11.43 6.08
C THR A 20 16.62 12.23 6.02
N VAL A 21 15.63 11.89 6.86
CA VAL A 21 14.37 12.65 6.94
C VAL A 21 14.59 14.06 7.50
N ALA A 22 15.39 14.21 8.56
CA ALA A 22 15.69 15.52 9.13
C ALA A 22 16.41 16.42 8.12
N ALA A 23 17.42 15.88 7.43
CA ALA A 23 18.17 16.59 6.41
C ALA A 23 17.27 17.01 5.24
N ALA A 24 16.44 16.10 4.72
CA ALA A 24 15.50 16.41 3.65
C ALA A 24 14.45 17.45 4.06
N ALA A 25 14.05 17.47 5.33
CA ALA A 25 13.09 18.44 5.88
C ALA A 25 13.74 19.79 6.23
N GLY A 26 15.06 19.92 6.12
CA GLY A 26 15.79 21.15 6.48
C GLY A 26 15.76 21.46 7.98
N ILE A 27 15.56 20.45 8.83
CA ILE A 27 15.50 20.62 10.30
C ILE A 27 16.68 19.94 10.99
N ALA A 28 17.04 20.45 12.17
CA ALA A 28 18.06 19.82 12.99
C ALA A 28 17.55 18.47 13.56
N LYS A 29 18.44 17.46 13.65
CA LYS A 29 18.10 16.14 14.20
C LYS A 29 17.41 16.21 15.57
N PRO A 30 17.86 17.03 16.55
CA PRO A 30 17.19 17.11 17.85
C PRO A 30 15.72 17.53 17.74
N VAL A 31 15.37 18.40 16.78
CA VAL A 31 13.99 18.83 16.54
C VAL A 31 13.13 17.64 16.08
N LEU A 32 13.63 16.84 15.14
CA LEU A 32 12.90 15.64 14.70
C LEU A 32 12.69 14.65 15.86
N TYR A 33 13.70 14.46 16.71
CA TYR A 33 13.61 13.58 17.89
C TYR A 33 12.67 14.09 18.99
N THR A 34 12.35 15.38 19.02
CA THR A 34 11.30 15.90 19.92
C THR A 34 9.90 15.47 19.50
N VAL A 35 9.69 15.23 18.19
CA VAL A 35 8.39 14.84 17.62
C VAL A 35 8.27 13.32 17.53
N PHE A 36 9.33 12.65 17.07
CA PHE A 36 9.38 11.19 16.94
C PHE A 36 10.61 10.67 17.69
N ARG A 37 10.41 9.99 18.81
CA ARG A 37 11.49 9.47 19.66
C ARG A 37 12.27 8.36 18.96
N THR A 38 11.63 7.64 18.06
CA THR A 38 12.24 6.51 17.34
C THR A 38 11.85 6.51 15.87
N ARG A 39 12.66 5.83 15.04
CA ARG A 39 12.32 5.53 13.64
C ARG A 39 10.99 4.77 13.54
N ALA A 40 10.74 3.83 14.45
CA ALA A 40 9.50 3.04 14.46
C ALA A 40 8.28 3.92 14.67
N GLU A 41 8.37 4.94 15.54
CA GLU A 41 7.31 5.92 15.76
C GLU A 41 7.05 6.77 14.50
N LEU A 42 8.11 7.27 13.87
CA LEU A 42 8.00 8.01 12.61
C LEU A 42 7.34 7.17 11.51
N VAL A 43 7.77 5.92 11.34
CA VAL A 43 7.21 5.00 10.35
C VAL A 43 5.76 4.64 10.68
N GLY A 44 5.44 4.41 11.95
CA GLY A 44 4.08 4.12 12.41
C GLY A 44 3.12 5.25 12.09
N GLU A 45 3.51 6.50 12.40
CA GLU A 45 2.71 7.68 12.07
C GLU A 45 2.60 7.87 10.55
N LEU A 46 3.68 7.61 9.80
CA LEU A 46 3.68 7.74 8.34
C LEU A 46 2.72 6.75 7.71
N LEU A 47 2.78 5.49 8.14
CA LEU A 47 1.85 4.45 7.71
C LEU A 47 0.41 4.79 8.09
N HIS A 48 0.16 5.25 9.32
CA HIS A 48 -1.18 5.62 9.76
C HIS A 48 -1.77 6.72 8.88
N ARG A 49 -1.03 7.81 8.65
CA ARG A 49 -1.45 8.93 7.82
C ARG A 49 -1.69 8.51 6.37
N GLU A 50 -0.76 7.76 5.79
CA GLU A 50 -0.87 7.35 4.38
C GLU A 50 -1.96 6.29 4.17
N HIS A 51 -2.24 5.44 5.16
CA HIS A 51 -3.39 4.54 5.13
C HIS A 51 -4.72 5.31 5.07
N GLN A 52 -4.90 6.32 5.92
CA GLN A 52 -6.10 7.18 5.89
C GLN A 52 -6.26 7.88 4.53
N ARG A 53 -5.15 8.42 3.99
CA ARG A 53 -5.15 9.04 2.66
C ARG A 53 -5.44 8.03 1.55
N GLY A 54 -4.95 6.80 1.68
CA GLY A 54 -5.20 5.70 0.75
C GLY A 54 -6.68 5.31 0.72
N ILE A 55 -7.31 5.13 1.88
CA ILE A 55 -8.76 4.88 1.98
C ILE A 55 -9.54 6.00 1.31
N ALA A 56 -9.25 7.26 1.67
CA ALA A 56 -9.93 8.42 1.09
C ALA A 56 -9.77 8.47 -0.44
N GLN A 57 -8.58 8.13 -0.96
CA GLN A 57 -8.31 8.08 -2.39
C GLN A 57 -9.15 7.01 -3.10
N ILE A 58 -9.23 5.80 -2.55
CA ILE A 58 -10.07 4.72 -3.13
C ILE A 58 -11.54 5.10 -3.08
N SER A 59 -12.02 5.60 -1.94
CA SER A 59 -13.42 5.98 -1.78
C SER A 59 -13.84 7.07 -2.76
N ALA A 60 -12.93 7.96 -3.13
CA ALA A 60 -13.18 9.01 -4.12
C ALA A 60 -13.12 8.51 -5.57
N THR A 61 -12.44 7.39 -5.85
CA THR A 61 -12.26 6.88 -7.23
C THR A 61 -13.23 5.76 -7.58
N LEU A 62 -13.74 5.02 -6.59
CA LEU A 62 -14.69 3.95 -6.84
C LEU A 62 -16.01 4.48 -7.41
N PRO A 63 -16.60 3.81 -8.41
CA PRO A 63 -17.92 4.18 -8.91
C PRO A 63 -18.95 4.10 -7.78
N THR A 64 -19.68 5.19 -7.57
CA THR A 64 -20.69 5.28 -6.49
C THR A 64 -21.99 4.56 -6.86
N ASP A 65 -22.28 4.42 -8.15
CA ASP A 65 -23.41 3.67 -8.66
C ASP A 65 -22.92 2.51 -9.54
N LEU A 66 -23.02 1.30 -8.98
CA LEU A 66 -22.68 0.05 -9.66
C LEU A 66 -23.91 -0.62 -10.27
N THR A 67 -25.12 -0.11 -9.99
CA THR A 67 -26.39 -0.72 -10.42
C THR A 67 -26.74 -0.36 -11.86
N THR A 68 -26.18 0.73 -12.38
CA THR A 68 -26.33 1.17 -13.77
C THR A 68 -25.40 0.43 -14.73
N LEU A 69 -24.35 -0.23 -14.23
CA LEU A 69 -23.43 -1.07 -15.02
C LEU A 69 -23.81 -2.55 -14.88
N GLY A 70 -23.58 -3.34 -15.92
CA GLY A 70 -23.64 -4.80 -15.80
C GLY A 70 -22.60 -5.30 -14.77
N PRO A 71 -22.80 -6.43 -14.08
CA PRO A 71 -21.89 -6.91 -13.02
C PRO A 71 -20.42 -7.01 -13.45
N ALA A 72 -20.19 -7.45 -14.70
CA ALA A 72 -18.84 -7.53 -15.27
C ALA A 72 -18.21 -6.15 -15.50
N GLU A 73 -18.99 -5.18 -16.00
CA GLU A 73 -18.53 -3.82 -16.25
C GLU A 73 -18.25 -3.09 -14.94
N ALA A 74 -19.12 -3.24 -13.95
CA ALA A 74 -18.96 -2.68 -12.61
C ALA A 74 -17.67 -3.17 -11.95
N TYR A 75 -17.36 -4.46 -12.11
CA TYR A 75 -16.11 -5.04 -11.63
C TYR A 75 -14.88 -4.48 -12.35
N ILE A 76 -14.91 -4.40 -13.68
CA ILE A 76 -13.83 -3.83 -14.49
C ILE A 76 -13.59 -2.37 -14.11
N ALA A 77 -14.65 -1.56 -14.01
CA ALA A 77 -14.56 -0.16 -13.61
C ALA A 77 -13.93 0.00 -12.21
N SER A 78 -14.34 -0.84 -11.26
CA SER A 78 -13.82 -0.80 -9.89
C SER A 78 -12.33 -1.17 -9.82
N ILE A 79 -11.91 -2.25 -10.48
CA ILE A 79 -10.49 -2.67 -10.47
C ILE A 79 -9.63 -1.67 -11.23
N THR A 80 -10.12 -1.12 -12.34
CA THR A 80 -9.42 -0.07 -13.08
C THR A 80 -9.25 1.18 -12.21
N ALA A 81 -10.31 1.65 -11.54
CA ALA A 81 -10.24 2.80 -10.65
C ALA A 81 -9.26 2.59 -9.48
N PHE A 82 -9.25 1.39 -8.90
CA PHE A 82 -8.29 1.01 -7.88
C PHE A 82 -6.84 1.03 -8.40
N LEU A 83 -6.57 0.38 -9.53
CA LEU A 83 -5.22 0.36 -10.12
C LEU A 83 -4.74 1.76 -10.50
N GLN A 84 -5.62 2.62 -11.02
CA GLN A 84 -5.29 4.03 -11.29
C GLN A 84 -4.96 4.78 -9.99
N ALA A 85 -5.71 4.55 -8.91
CA ALA A 85 -5.39 5.12 -7.61
C ALA A 85 -4.02 4.65 -7.09
N VAL A 86 -3.68 3.38 -7.31
CA VAL A 86 -2.36 2.82 -6.96
C VAL A 86 -1.24 3.52 -7.74
N LEU A 87 -1.40 3.61 -9.06
CA LEU A 87 -0.40 4.20 -9.96
C LEU A 87 -0.22 5.71 -9.76
N ALA A 88 -1.23 6.42 -9.25
CA ALA A 88 -1.12 7.85 -8.96
C ALA A 88 -0.20 8.16 -7.77
N ASN A 89 0.02 7.24 -6.84
CA ASN A 89 0.86 7.44 -5.65
C ASN A 89 1.64 6.16 -5.27
N PRO A 90 2.55 5.66 -6.12
CA PRO A 90 3.15 4.34 -5.95
C PRO A 90 3.92 4.20 -4.63
N THR A 91 4.55 5.27 -4.13
CA THR A 91 5.25 5.24 -2.83
C THR A 91 4.32 5.00 -1.65
N ARG A 92 3.15 5.66 -1.63
CA ARG A 92 2.09 5.43 -0.62
C ARG A 92 1.66 3.96 -0.65
N TRP A 93 1.38 3.46 -1.84
CA TRP A 93 0.85 2.11 -2.00
C TRP A 93 1.88 1.04 -1.73
N ARG A 94 3.15 1.27 -2.06
CA ARG A 94 4.25 0.43 -1.60
C ARG A 94 4.29 0.41 -0.08
N LEU A 95 4.24 1.56 0.60
CA LEU A 95 4.22 1.60 2.07
C LEU A 95 3.03 0.84 2.69
N ILE A 96 1.83 0.97 2.13
CA ILE A 96 0.61 0.32 2.66
C ILE A 96 0.59 -1.19 2.37
N LEU A 97 0.99 -1.61 1.16
CA LEU A 97 0.84 -2.98 0.68
C LEU A 97 2.08 -3.84 0.94
N THR A 98 3.20 -3.25 1.35
CA THR A 98 4.37 -4.04 1.76
C THR A 98 4.03 -4.74 3.07
N VAL A 99 3.89 -6.06 3.01
CA VAL A 99 3.84 -6.90 4.20
C VAL A 99 5.18 -6.69 4.93
N PRO A 100 5.19 -6.27 6.20
CA PRO A 100 6.44 -6.21 6.93
C PRO A 100 7.06 -7.62 6.91
N ASP A 101 8.36 -7.74 6.62
CA ASP A 101 9.14 -9.00 6.68
C ASP A 101 8.99 -9.75 8.03
N SER A 102 8.37 -9.10 9.02
CA SER A 102 8.02 -9.65 10.33
C SER A 102 6.76 -10.51 10.35
N ALA A 103 6.04 -10.70 9.24
CA ALA A 103 5.05 -11.76 9.19
C ALA A 103 5.79 -13.09 9.31
N PRO A 104 5.64 -13.88 10.40
CA PRO A 104 6.12 -15.25 10.37
C PRO A 104 5.48 -15.87 9.14
N ALA A 105 6.31 -16.47 8.27
CA ALA A 105 5.82 -17.24 7.13
C ALA A 105 4.61 -18.03 7.63
N PRO A 106 3.40 -17.88 7.05
CA PRO A 106 2.24 -18.58 7.57
C PRO A 106 2.64 -20.04 7.61
N THR A 107 2.71 -20.61 8.82
CA THR A 107 2.80 -22.05 8.98
C THR A 107 1.60 -22.58 8.23
N ALA A 108 1.86 -23.13 7.05
CA ALA A 108 0.85 -23.60 6.14
C ALA A 108 0.17 -24.82 6.76
N THR A 109 -0.80 -24.57 7.65
CA THR A 109 -1.63 -25.62 8.25
C THR A 109 -3.09 -25.50 7.83
N HIS A 110 -3.46 -24.54 6.97
CA HIS A 110 -4.79 -24.62 6.33
C HIS A 110 -4.88 -23.97 4.94
N CYS A 111 -5.41 -24.80 4.02
CA CYS A 111 -6.10 -24.47 2.76
C CYS A 111 -5.27 -24.06 1.53
N VAL A 112 -5.04 -25.02 0.62
CA VAL A 112 -5.74 -25.11 -0.68
C VAL A 112 -5.87 -26.58 -1.07
N ALA A 113 -7.10 -27.09 -1.22
CA ALA A 113 -7.35 -28.38 -1.88
C ALA A 113 -7.15 -28.23 -3.40
N PRO A 114 -6.50 -29.19 -4.09
CA PRO A 114 -6.22 -29.04 -5.51
C PRO A 114 -7.50 -29.09 -6.34
N VAL A 115 -7.79 -28.03 -7.09
CA VAL A 115 -8.86 -28.04 -8.09
C VAL A 115 -8.40 -28.91 -9.28
N ARG A 116 -9.00 -30.09 -9.44
CA ARG A 116 -8.76 -30.95 -10.60
C ARG A 116 -9.50 -30.36 -11.81
N ARG A 117 -8.79 -29.63 -12.70
CA ARG A 117 -9.30 -29.30 -14.04
C ARG A 117 -9.26 -30.55 -14.92
N SER A 118 -10.40 -31.19 -15.17
CA SER A 118 -10.59 -32.00 -16.37
C SER A 118 -11.14 -31.11 -17.49
N TRP A 119 -10.29 -30.80 -18.46
CA TRP A 119 -10.71 -30.14 -19.71
C TRP A 119 -11.22 -31.21 -20.69
N PRO A 120 -12.40 -31.06 -21.30
CA PRO A 120 -12.87 -32.01 -22.31
C PRO A 120 -12.06 -31.85 -23.61
N LYS A 121 -11.54 -32.96 -24.14
CA LYS A 121 -10.88 -32.99 -25.45
C LYS A 121 -11.95 -32.78 -26.56
N PRO A 122 -11.65 -32.01 -27.61
CA PRO A 122 -12.56 -31.86 -28.75
C PRO A 122 -12.69 -33.20 -29.50
N LYS A 123 -13.92 -33.56 -29.88
CA LYS A 123 -14.19 -34.71 -30.75
C LYS A 123 -13.64 -34.40 -32.15
N THR A 124 -12.82 -35.30 -32.67
CA THR A 124 -12.55 -35.41 -34.11
C THR A 124 -13.28 -36.63 -34.61
#